data_AF-A0A841FAH3-F1
#
_entry.id   AF-A0A841FAH3-F1
#
_cell.length_a   1.000
_cell.length_b   1.000
_cell.length_c   1.000
_cell.angle_alpha   90.00
_cell.angle_beta   90.00
_cell.angle_gamma   90.00
#
_symmetry.space_group_name_H-M   'P 1'
#
loop_
_entity.id
_entity.type
_entity.pdbx_description
1 polymer ?
#
loop_
_entity_poly.entity_id
_entity_poly.type
_entity_poly.pdbx_seq_one_letter_code
_entity_poly.pdbx_strand_id
1 'polypeptide(L)'
;MKRTGFWRQHRDKLMLSGLLIAFVGGIFGIGSLFSLGQLKPRTVILPDKQFNSQLAPPASSTIQIESATKIPNDFAIYDFDIKDRNSIVVNSTERSYSGLKLLLLHLNDNQVKDIAGNTDYGVVFNADRTKLMYSQYRSGQVQPTTFVYDMTSGERTKLGKENSFYRRFVGNNISISHDERGFIETDLKTGKEQLLFTDKAMLKKVGVDTPEGKSGYTYIVIDAFEISQNLKQAYVLVMHENDYAVYRVSLEKDPEVSLYVRAKGIQQYRVLKNGDMVFLGEVDEVQGLYRYQAKENKLNLLAEGAFWNFDLSADESRIAYVNTTENQKNELHIAFLNDQSLTSDTVLYRNIDNFIKLKWLEEELFFVSSSTKKSELYRFSFRAW
;
A
#
# COMPACT_ATOMS: atom_id res chain seq x y z
N MET A 1 -76.46 24.17 25.31
CA MET A 1 -75.10 23.66 25.04
C MET A 1 -74.99 22.24 25.58
N LYS A 2 -74.82 21.22 24.71
CA LYS A 2 -74.74 19.81 25.13
C LYS A 2 -73.34 19.53 25.68
N ARG A 3 -73.22 19.19 26.97
CA ARG A 3 -71.96 18.73 27.59
C ARG A 3 -71.56 17.40 26.95
N THR A 4 -70.54 17.41 26.11
CA THR A 4 -69.86 16.19 25.64
C THR A 4 -69.22 15.51 26.84
N GLY A 5 -69.68 14.30 27.18
CA GLY A 5 -69.16 13.54 28.32
C GLY A 5 -67.66 13.29 28.19
N PHE A 6 -66.95 13.33 29.32
CA PHE A 6 -65.50 13.16 29.48
C PHE A 6 -64.90 12.05 28.59
N TRP A 7 -65.61 10.92 28.51
CA TRP A 7 -65.26 9.75 27.69
C TRP A 7 -65.19 10.01 26.19
N ARG A 8 -66.07 10.86 25.63
CA ARG A 8 -66.02 11.22 24.20
C ARG A 8 -64.90 12.21 23.89
N GLN A 9 -64.55 13.08 24.82
CA GLN A 9 -63.50 14.08 24.62
C GLN A 9 -62.08 13.51 24.75
N HIS A 10 -61.91 12.44 25.55
CA HIS A 10 -60.60 11.85 25.83
C HIS A 10 -60.41 10.45 25.22
N ARG A 11 -61.40 9.94 24.46
CA ARG A 11 -61.37 8.60 23.85
C ARG A 11 -60.08 8.35 23.08
N ASP A 12 -59.73 9.27 22.19
CA ASP A 12 -58.61 9.07 21.27
C ASP A 12 -57.27 9.16 22.00
N LYS A 13 -57.16 10.02 23.04
CA LYS A 13 -55.98 10.10 23.91
C LYS A 13 -55.83 8.84 24.76
N LEU A 14 -56.92 8.31 25.30
CA LEU A 14 -56.90 7.08 26.10
C LEU A 14 -56.58 5.85 25.24
N MET A 15 -57.09 5.79 24.01
CA MET A 15 -56.70 4.74 23.04
C MET A 15 -55.22 4.82 22.70
N LEU A 16 -54.69 6.02 22.43
CA LEU A 16 -53.29 6.20 22.11
C LEU A 16 -52.37 5.83 23.29
N SER A 17 -52.73 6.25 24.51
CA SER A 17 -52.00 5.86 25.73
C SER A 17 -52.06 4.35 25.98
N GLY A 18 -53.23 3.72 25.77
CA GLY A 18 -53.37 2.28 25.89
C GLY A 18 -52.50 1.51 24.88
N LEU A 19 -52.45 2.00 23.64
CA LEU A 19 -51.65 1.39 22.57
C LEU A 19 -50.15 1.55 22.84
N LEU A 20 -49.72 2.71 23.35
CA LEU A 20 -48.34 2.94 23.77
C LEU A 20 -47.93 2.01 24.93
N ILE A 21 -48.79 1.87 25.94
CA ILE A 21 -48.54 0.95 27.08
C ILE A 21 -48.44 -0.49 26.59
N ALA A 22 -49.31 -0.92 25.67
CA ALA A 22 -49.24 -2.25 25.08
C ALA A 22 -47.94 -2.46 24.28
N PHE A 23 -47.48 -1.45 23.54
CA PHE A 23 -46.25 -1.53 22.75
C PHE A 23 -44.99 -1.59 23.64
N VAL A 24 -44.90 -0.71 24.63
CA VAL A 24 -43.80 -0.69 25.60
C VAL A 24 -43.81 -1.97 26.44
N GLY A 25 -44.98 -2.39 26.93
CA GLY A 25 -45.15 -3.64 27.67
C GLY A 25 -44.79 -4.87 26.84
N GLY A 26 -45.12 -4.88 25.54
CA GLY A 26 -44.74 -5.93 24.61
C GLY A 26 -43.22 -6.03 24.42
N ILE A 27 -42.55 -4.89 24.18
CA ILE A 27 -41.09 -4.85 23.98
C ILE A 27 -40.36 -5.29 25.26
N PHE A 28 -40.71 -4.74 26.42
CA PHE A 28 -40.05 -5.09 27.67
C PHE A 28 -40.44 -6.48 28.18
N GLY A 29 -41.67 -6.94 27.92
CA GLY A 29 -42.14 -8.28 28.26
C GLY A 29 -41.45 -9.36 27.44
N ILE A 30 -41.34 -9.18 26.12
CA ILE A 30 -40.61 -10.10 25.24
C ILE A 30 -39.12 -10.09 25.58
N GLY A 31 -38.52 -8.92 25.79
CA GLY A 31 -37.12 -8.80 26.21
C GLY A 31 -36.82 -9.51 27.54
N SER A 32 -37.75 -9.47 28.50
CA SER A 32 -37.63 -10.16 29.79
C SER A 32 -37.87 -11.68 29.69
N LEU A 33 -38.72 -12.13 28.78
CA LEU A 33 -38.90 -13.56 28.49
C LEU A 33 -37.64 -14.16 27.83
N PHE A 34 -36.94 -13.39 27.00
CA PHE A 34 -35.64 -13.80 26.44
C PHE A 34 -34.53 -13.85 27.50
N SER A 35 -34.54 -12.98 28.52
CA SER A 35 -33.54 -13.02 29.60
C SER A 35 -33.82 -14.14 30.63
N LEU A 36 -35.08 -14.47 30.88
CA LEU A 36 -35.49 -15.63 31.70
C LEU A 36 -35.23 -16.98 31.00
N GLY A 37 -35.11 -16.98 29.67
CA GLY A 37 -34.85 -18.16 28.85
C GLY A 37 -33.37 -18.44 28.53
N GLN A 38 -32.43 -17.57 28.91
CA GLN A 38 -31.00 -17.83 28.70
C GLN A 38 -30.45 -18.84 29.70
N LEU A 39 -30.62 -20.10 29.30
CA LEU A 39 -29.73 -21.24 29.48
C LEU A 39 -28.39 -20.86 30.13
N LYS A 40 -28.13 -21.42 31.32
CA LYS A 40 -26.79 -21.52 31.92
C LYS A 40 -25.77 -21.79 30.81
N PRO A 41 -24.61 -21.11 30.77
CA PRO A 41 -23.58 -21.38 29.78
C PRO A 41 -23.26 -22.88 29.80
N ARG A 42 -23.74 -23.60 28.79
CA ARG A 42 -23.37 -24.99 28.57
C ARG A 42 -22.07 -24.94 27.79
N THR A 43 -20.98 -25.27 28.47
CA THR A 43 -19.76 -25.70 27.79
C THR A 43 -20.12 -26.94 26.98
N VAL A 44 -20.26 -26.78 25.66
CA VAL A 44 -20.39 -27.91 24.74
C VAL A 44 -18.96 -28.41 24.51
N ILE A 45 -18.60 -29.51 25.16
CA ILE A 45 -17.38 -30.24 24.83
C ILE A 45 -17.70 -31.01 23.55
N LEU A 46 -17.14 -30.56 22.43
CA LEU A 46 -17.22 -31.28 21.17
C LEU A 46 -16.47 -32.61 21.33
N PRO A 47 -17.05 -33.76 20.97
CA PRO A 47 -16.37 -35.04 21.12
C PRO A 47 -15.11 -35.07 20.25
N ASP A 48 -13.96 -35.44 20.83
CA ASP A 48 -12.66 -35.54 20.13
C ASP A 48 -12.73 -36.35 18.83
N LYS A 49 -13.70 -37.27 18.74
CA LYS A 49 -13.97 -38.08 17.54
C LYS A 49 -14.37 -37.27 16.30
N GLN A 50 -14.86 -36.04 16.45
CA GLN A 50 -15.14 -35.13 15.32
C GLN A 50 -13.87 -34.47 14.77
N PHE A 51 -12.78 -34.46 15.53
CA PHE A 51 -11.48 -33.90 15.16
C PHE A 51 -10.43 -34.98 14.83
N ASN A 52 -10.84 -36.26 14.85
CA ASN A 52 -9.97 -37.41 14.57
C ASN A 52 -9.70 -37.63 13.07
N SER A 53 -10.29 -36.83 12.18
CA SER A 53 -9.76 -36.70 10.83
C SER A 53 -8.51 -35.85 10.92
N GLN A 54 -7.33 -36.47 10.87
CA GLN A 54 -6.13 -35.76 10.46
C GLN A 54 -6.50 -35.01 9.18
N LEU A 55 -6.55 -33.68 9.26
CA LEU A 55 -6.64 -32.85 8.07
C LEU A 55 -5.51 -33.32 7.17
N ALA A 56 -5.84 -33.70 5.94
CA ALA A 56 -4.83 -34.11 4.99
C ALA A 56 -3.73 -33.03 5.01
N PRO A 57 -2.45 -33.41 5.18
CA PRO A 57 -1.38 -32.44 5.16
C PRO A 57 -1.53 -31.61 3.87
N PRO A 58 -1.38 -30.28 3.94
CA PRO A 58 -1.48 -29.45 2.76
C PRO A 58 -0.56 -30.01 1.69
N ALA A 59 -1.02 -30.04 0.43
CA ALA A 59 -0.16 -30.47 -0.65
C ALA A 59 1.14 -29.64 -0.60
N SER A 60 2.29 -30.23 -0.90
CA SER A 60 3.59 -29.52 -0.88
C SER A 60 3.65 -28.31 -1.81
N SER A 61 2.60 -28.11 -2.62
CA SER A 61 2.39 -26.95 -3.50
C SER A 61 1.55 -25.83 -2.87
N THR A 62 1.01 -25.94 -1.65
CA THR A 62 0.20 -24.88 -1.04
C THR A 62 1.04 -23.94 -0.18
N ILE A 63 0.81 -22.64 -0.30
CA ILE A 63 1.47 -21.62 0.52
C ILE A 63 0.92 -21.71 1.94
N GLN A 64 1.78 -22.05 2.91
CA GLN A 64 1.38 -22.20 4.29
C GLN A 64 1.47 -20.86 5.05
N ILE A 65 0.32 -20.38 5.51
CA ILE A 65 0.21 -19.24 6.42
C ILE A 65 0.47 -19.75 7.84
N GLU A 66 1.51 -19.23 8.50
CA GLU A 66 1.79 -19.56 9.91
C GLU A 66 0.90 -18.77 10.85
N SER A 67 0.75 -17.47 10.57
CA SER A 67 -0.04 -16.58 11.41
C SER A 67 -0.61 -15.43 10.60
N ALA A 68 -1.74 -14.91 11.07
CA ALA A 68 -2.36 -13.70 10.57
C ALA A 68 -2.74 -12.84 11.77
N THR A 69 -2.20 -11.64 11.85
CA THR A 69 -2.52 -10.67 12.91
C THR A 69 -3.21 -9.46 12.30
N LYS A 70 -4.30 -9.03 12.93
CA LYS A 70 -4.99 -7.77 12.62
C LYS A 70 -4.76 -6.78 13.76
N ILE A 71 -4.27 -5.59 13.41
CA ILE A 71 -3.89 -4.53 14.34
C ILE A 71 -4.78 -3.31 14.03
N PRO A 72 -5.82 -3.05 14.82
CA PRO A 72 -6.67 -1.88 14.65
C PRO A 72 -5.98 -0.63 15.22
N ASN A 73 -6.07 0.47 14.49
CA ASN A 73 -5.59 1.79 14.93
C ASN A 73 -6.74 2.81 14.94
N ASP A 74 -6.71 3.70 15.92
CA ASP A 74 -7.64 4.82 16.08
C ASP A 74 -7.23 6.07 15.29
N PHE A 75 -6.35 5.89 14.31
CA PHE A 75 -5.90 6.90 13.36
C PHE A 75 -5.85 6.34 11.94
N ALA A 76 -5.93 7.24 10.96
CA ALA A 76 -5.75 6.89 9.55
C ALA A 76 -4.27 6.64 9.22
N ILE A 77 -4.02 5.67 8.35
CA ILE A 77 -2.72 5.43 7.74
C ILE A 77 -2.87 5.72 6.24
N TYR A 78 -2.10 6.68 5.73
CA TYR A 78 -2.12 7.07 4.33
C TYR A 78 -0.99 6.44 3.52
N ASP A 79 0.15 6.18 4.15
CA ASP A 79 1.25 5.42 3.58
C ASP A 79 2.03 4.73 4.70
N PHE A 80 2.79 3.69 4.36
CA PHE A 80 3.73 3.06 5.27
C PHE A 80 4.95 2.47 4.59
N ASP A 81 6.00 2.29 5.40
CA ASP A 81 7.11 1.40 5.13
C ASP A 81 7.47 0.60 6.39
N ILE A 82 7.99 -0.60 6.20
CA ILE A 82 8.28 -1.54 7.29
C ILE A 82 9.69 -1.25 7.79
N LYS A 83 9.94 -1.15 9.09
CA LYS A 83 11.32 -1.05 9.60
C LYS A 83 11.88 -2.46 9.83
N ASP A 84 11.10 -3.28 10.51
CA ASP A 84 11.39 -4.67 10.86
C ASP A 84 10.07 -5.41 11.13
N ARG A 85 10.15 -6.69 11.50
CA ARG A 85 8.98 -7.56 11.77
C ARG A 85 8.03 -7.02 12.85
N ASN A 86 8.49 -6.12 13.72
CA ASN A 86 7.73 -5.60 14.85
C ASN A 86 7.48 -4.09 14.79
N SER A 87 7.98 -3.39 13.78
CA SER A 87 7.87 -1.93 13.73
C SER A 87 7.67 -1.45 12.30
N ILE A 88 6.70 -0.55 12.11
CA ILE A 88 6.45 0.11 10.83
C ILE A 88 6.46 1.63 11.01
N VAL A 89 6.86 2.34 9.97
CA VAL A 89 6.74 3.80 9.91
C VAL A 89 5.53 4.14 9.06
N VAL A 90 4.66 5.01 9.56
CA VAL A 90 3.40 5.38 8.91
C VAL A 90 3.27 6.89 8.77
N ASN A 91 2.72 7.31 7.63
CA ASN A 91 2.15 8.64 7.48
C ASN A 91 0.69 8.62 7.95
N SER A 92 0.34 9.52 8.86
CA SER A 92 -0.97 9.60 9.52
C SER A 92 -1.48 11.04 9.55
N THR A 93 -2.73 11.23 9.98
CA THR A 93 -3.35 12.55 10.09
C THR A 93 -2.68 13.40 11.18
N GLU A 94 -2.35 14.65 10.84
CA GLU A 94 -1.90 15.63 11.83
C GLU A 94 -3.08 16.50 12.29
N ARG A 95 -3.15 16.80 13.60
CA ARG A 95 -4.24 17.61 14.18
C ARG A 95 -4.26 19.06 13.67
N SER A 96 -3.12 19.59 13.22
CA SER A 96 -2.97 20.99 12.80
C SER A 96 -3.38 21.26 11.36
N TYR A 97 -3.82 20.26 10.59
CA TYR A 97 -4.15 20.36 9.15
C TYR A 97 -3.02 20.97 8.28
N SER A 98 -1.79 21.03 8.79
CA SER A 98 -0.64 21.63 8.11
C SER A 98 0.09 20.65 7.18
N GLY A 99 -0.08 19.34 7.40
CA GLY A 99 0.58 18.27 6.66
C GLY A 99 0.24 16.90 7.27
N LEU A 100 1.13 15.92 7.09
CA LEU A 100 1.00 14.60 7.70
C LEU A 100 1.85 14.48 8.98
N LYS A 101 1.48 13.53 9.82
CA LYS A 101 2.28 13.12 10.97
C LYS A 101 3.04 11.85 10.62
N LEU A 102 4.32 11.78 10.95
CA LEU A 102 5.16 10.62 10.76
C LEU A 102 5.39 9.90 12.08
N LEU A 103 5.00 8.63 12.12
CA LEU A 103 4.93 7.83 13.34
C LEU A 103 5.69 6.52 13.16
N LEU A 104 6.37 6.06 14.22
CA LEU A 104 6.83 4.69 14.37
C LEU A 104 5.78 3.93 15.19
N LEU A 105 5.17 2.91 14.60
CA LEU A 105 4.21 2.02 15.23
C LEU A 105 4.90 0.69 15.58
N HIS A 106 4.86 0.31 16.86
CA HIS A 106 5.28 -0.99 17.35
C HIS A 106 4.10 -1.95 17.37
N LEU A 107 4.24 -3.09 16.69
CA LEU A 107 3.12 -3.96 16.35
C LEU A 107 2.67 -4.87 17.50
N ASN A 108 3.60 -5.30 18.36
CA ASN A 108 3.28 -6.23 19.45
C ASN A 108 2.49 -5.60 20.60
N ASP A 109 2.70 -4.31 20.87
CA ASP A 109 2.08 -3.59 21.99
C ASP A 109 1.30 -2.34 21.56
N ASN A 110 1.18 -2.11 20.25
CA ASN A 110 0.51 -0.97 19.63
C ASN A 110 1.03 0.39 20.13
N GLN A 111 2.29 0.45 20.59
CA GLN A 111 2.90 1.69 21.00
C GLN A 111 3.24 2.56 19.78
N VAL A 112 2.98 3.86 19.91
CA VAL A 112 3.22 4.83 18.85
C VAL A 112 4.25 5.85 19.35
N LYS A 113 5.30 6.05 18.56
CA LYS A 113 6.32 7.08 18.80
C LYS A 113 6.31 8.09 17.65
N ASP A 114 6.29 9.38 18.00
CA ASP A 114 6.37 10.45 17.01
C ASP A 114 7.80 10.56 16.45
N ILE A 115 7.92 10.62 15.11
CA ILE A 115 9.18 10.92 14.42
C ILE A 115 9.19 12.40 14.00
N ALA A 116 8.14 12.84 13.31
CA ALA A 116 8.01 14.22 12.84
C ALA A 116 6.54 14.61 12.61
N GLY A 117 6.25 15.90 12.70
CA GLY A 117 4.98 16.49 12.26
C GLY A 117 5.17 17.29 10.98
N ASN A 118 4.07 17.71 10.36
CA ASN A 118 4.04 18.51 9.14
C ASN A 118 4.91 17.94 7.99
N THR A 119 4.85 16.62 7.79
CA THR A 119 5.60 15.92 6.76
C THR A 119 4.85 15.86 5.44
N ASP A 120 5.60 15.71 4.37
CA ASP A 120 5.07 15.33 3.06
C ASP A 120 4.62 13.86 3.06
N TYR A 121 3.90 13.46 2.01
CA TYR A 121 3.51 12.08 1.76
C TYR A 121 4.71 11.25 1.32
N GLY A 122 4.78 10.01 1.81
CA GLY A 122 5.78 9.04 1.39
C GLY A 122 6.98 8.98 2.30
N VAL A 123 7.41 7.75 2.57
CA VAL A 123 8.67 7.46 3.26
C VAL A 123 9.41 6.32 2.61
N VAL A 124 10.74 6.37 2.71
CA VAL A 124 11.60 5.36 2.11
C VAL A 124 12.68 4.98 3.11
N PHE A 125 12.84 3.67 3.33
CA PHE A 125 14.01 3.12 4.01
C PHE A 125 15.16 2.85 3.03
N ASN A 126 16.38 2.96 3.52
CA ASN A 126 17.52 2.35 2.82
C ASN A 126 17.46 0.82 2.93
N ALA A 127 18.34 0.12 2.20
CA ALA A 127 18.27 -1.34 2.07
C ALA A 127 18.37 -2.10 3.42
N ASP A 128 19.20 -1.64 4.35
CA ASP A 128 19.34 -2.22 5.69
C ASP A 128 18.32 -1.69 6.72
N ARG A 129 17.44 -0.78 6.30
CA ARG A 129 16.36 -0.16 7.09
C ARG A 129 16.85 0.55 8.37
N THR A 130 18.11 0.95 8.43
CA THR A 130 18.67 1.74 9.54
C THR A 130 18.43 3.25 9.36
N LYS A 131 18.18 3.70 8.13
CA LYS A 131 17.94 5.10 7.78
C LYS A 131 16.61 5.28 7.09
N LEU A 132 15.89 6.31 7.53
CA LEU A 132 14.61 6.74 6.96
C LEU A 132 14.79 8.08 6.29
N MET A 133 14.33 8.22 5.04
CA MET A 133 14.26 9.50 4.36
C MET A 133 12.82 10.01 4.34
N TYR A 134 12.63 11.27 4.71
CA TYR A 134 11.34 11.94 4.67
C TYR A 134 11.51 13.46 4.49
N SER A 135 10.42 14.11 4.07
CA SER A 135 10.36 15.56 3.84
C SER A 135 9.43 16.24 4.84
N GLN A 136 9.81 17.42 5.31
CA GLN A 136 9.06 18.18 6.31
C GLN A 136 8.90 19.65 5.92
N TYR A 137 7.67 20.16 6.01
CA TYR A 137 7.37 21.58 5.86
C TYR A 137 7.65 22.32 7.17
N ARG A 138 8.37 23.44 7.09
CA ARG A 138 8.63 24.32 8.24
C ARG A 138 7.72 25.54 8.17
N SER A 139 7.31 26.06 9.33
CA SER A 139 6.48 27.26 9.40
C SER A 139 7.10 28.42 8.61
N GLY A 140 6.32 29.00 7.70
CA GLY A 140 6.76 30.11 6.84
C GLY A 140 7.62 29.69 5.64
N GLN A 141 7.87 28.39 5.42
CA GLN A 141 8.54 27.89 4.22
C GLN A 141 7.51 27.18 3.32
N VAL A 142 7.43 27.63 2.06
CA VAL A 142 6.60 26.99 1.03
C VAL A 142 7.18 25.63 0.63
N GLN A 143 8.50 25.48 0.73
CA GLN A 143 9.23 24.31 0.25
C GLN A 143 9.57 23.35 1.41
N PRO A 144 9.39 22.03 1.22
CA PRO A 144 9.75 21.05 2.23
C PRO A 144 11.28 20.93 2.35
N THR A 145 11.76 20.62 3.56
CA THR A 145 13.15 20.25 3.80
C THR A 145 13.26 18.74 3.98
N THR A 146 14.17 18.10 3.26
CA THR A 146 14.45 16.66 3.38
C THR A 146 15.36 16.36 4.57
N PHE A 147 15.07 15.26 5.28
CA PHE A 147 15.90 14.72 6.34
C PHE A 147 16.20 13.24 6.11
N VAL A 148 17.39 12.82 6.54
CA VAL A 148 17.69 11.43 6.85
C VAL A 148 17.63 11.28 8.37
N TYR A 149 16.85 10.32 8.83
CA TYR A 149 16.70 9.97 10.24
C TYR A 149 17.33 8.61 10.50
N ASP A 150 18.27 8.55 11.43
CA ASP A 150 18.85 7.31 11.92
C ASP A 150 17.87 6.66 12.90
N MET A 151 17.39 5.46 12.55
CA MET A 151 16.39 4.76 13.36
C MET A 151 16.92 4.24 14.70
N THR A 152 18.25 4.20 14.86
CA THR A 152 18.91 3.68 16.07
C THR A 152 19.20 4.83 17.05
N SER A 153 19.87 5.89 16.58
CA SER A 153 20.22 7.03 17.43
C SER A 153 19.08 8.04 17.58
N GLY A 154 18.16 8.07 16.63
CA GLY A 154 17.12 9.10 16.54
C GLY A 154 17.64 10.46 16.07
N GLU A 155 18.90 10.52 15.62
CA GLU A 155 19.47 11.73 15.03
C GLU A 155 18.91 11.97 13.64
N ARG A 156 18.70 13.25 13.31
CA ARG A 156 18.27 13.68 11.96
C ARG A 156 19.32 14.58 11.33
N THR A 157 19.64 14.29 10.08
CA THR A 157 20.53 15.09 9.25
C THR A 157 19.73 15.72 8.12
N LYS A 158 19.83 17.03 7.98
CA LYS A 158 19.22 17.75 6.85
C LYS A 158 19.97 17.40 5.56
N LEU A 159 19.24 17.06 4.49
CA LEU A 159 19.82 16.92 3.15
C LEU A 159 19.63 18.21 2.35
N GLY A 160 20.73 18.69 1.78
CA GLY A 160 20.77 19.64 0.65
C GLY A 160 19.84 20.85 0.70
N LYS A 161 19.59 21.40 -0.49
CA LYS A 161 18.56 22.40 -0.78
C LYS A 161 17.51 21.87 -1.76
N GLU A 162 17.58 20.59 -2.13
CA GLU A 162 16.66 19.95 -3.07
C GLU A 162 15.19 19.98 -2.63
N ASN A 163 14.30 20.19 -3.61
CA ASN A 163 12.85 20.25 -3.44
C ASN A 163 12.16 19.10 -4.17
N SER A 164 12.70 17.91 -4.01
CA SER A 164 12.29 16.75 -4.81
C SER A 164 10.89 16.27 -4.44
N PHE A 165 10.14 15.86 -5.46
CA PHE A 165 8.82 15.26 -5.31
C PHE A 165 8.93 13.78 -4.92
N TYR A 166 10.02 13.13 -5.34
CA TYR A 166 10.25 11.71 -5.06
C TYR A 166 11.74 11.42 -4.85
N ARG A 167 12.04 10.39 -4.04
CA ARG A 167 13.39 10.04 -3.59
C ARG A 167 13.55 8.55 -3.40
N ARG A 168 14.73 8.02 -3.70
CA ARG A 168 15.15 6.64 -3.43
C ARG A 168 16.59 6.61 -2.94
N PHE A 169 16.88 5.68 -2.04
CA PHE A 169 18.26 5.36 -1.70
C PHE A 169 18.93 4.59 -2.83
N VAL A 170 20.22 4.89 -3.06
CA VAL A 170 21.13 4.09 -3.88
C VAL A 170 22.22 3.58 -2.95
N GLY A 171 21.98 2.39 -2.38
CA GLY A 171 22.79 1.88 -1.27
C GLY A 171 22.60 2.73 0.00
N ASN A 172 23.70 2.98 0.73
CA ASN A 172 23.65 3.59 2.08
C ASN A 172 24.18 5.02 2.18
N ASN A 173 24.81 5.52 1.11
CA ASN A 173 25.53 6.79 1.11
C ASN A 173 25.04 7.76 0.04
N ILE A 174 24.20 7.31 -0.89
CA ILE A 174 23.71 8.09 -2.02
C ILE A 174 22.19 7.99 -2.04
N SER A 175 21.53 9.06 -2.47
CA SER A 175 20.14 9.03 -2.90
C SER A 175 19.99 9.59 -4.30
N ILE A 176 18.99 9.11 -5.01
CA ILE A 176 18.49 9.74 -6.23
C ILE A 176 17.14 10.36 -5.93
N SER A 177 16.98 11.60 -6.36
CA SER A 177 15.76 12.37 -6.22
C SER A 177 15.32 12.94 -7.56
N HIS A 178 14.05 13.28 -7.69
CA HIS A 178 13.51 13.96 -8.87
C HIS A 178 12.83 15.26 -8.45
N ASP A 179 13.30 16.39 -8.98
CA ASP A 179 12.73 17.72 -8.78
C ASP A 179 12.52 18.45 -10.13
N GLU A 180 12.13 19.72 -10.11
CA GLU A 180 11.89 20.52 -11.32
C GLU A 180 13.12 20.62 -12.27
N ARG A 181 14.33 20.37 -11.76
CA ARG A 181 15.57 20.34 -12.55
C ARG A 181 15.76 18.99 -13.25
N GLY A 182 15.12 17.93 -12.75
CA GLY A 182 15.25 16.54 -13.22
C GLY A 182 15.78 15.62 -12.13
N PHE A 183 16.56 14.61 -12.52
CA PHE A 183 17.11 13.60 -11.62
C PHE A 183 18.42 14.07 -11.00
N ILE A 184 18.50 13.98 -9.67
CA ILE A 184 19.59 14.50 -8.87
C ILE A 184 20.14 13.40 -7.98
N GLU A 185 21.45 13.25 -8.00
CA GLU A 185 22.18 12.44 -7.04
C GLU A 185 22.62 13.30 -5.86
N THR A 186 22.41 12.81 -4.64
CA THR A 186 22.82 13.49 -3.42
C THR A 186 23.69 12.57 -2.58
N ASP A 187 24.91 13.01 -2.26
CA ASP A 187 25.77 12.36 -1.27
C ASP A 187 25.21 12.63 0.13
N LEU A 188 24.82 11.58 0.83
CA LEU A 188 24.11 11.67 2.11
C LEU A 188 25.00 12.09 3.28
N LYS A 189 26.32 12.04 3.13
CA LYS A 189 27.27 12.45 4.19
C LYS A 189 27.56 13.94 4.12
N THR A 190 27.72 14.45 2.91
CA THR A 190 28.13 15.83 2.63
C THR A 190 26.96 16.72 2.27
N GLY A 191 25.83 16.14 1.87
CA GLY A 191 24.68 16.86 1.30
C GLY A 191 24.96 17.47 -0.07
N LYS A 192 26.05 17.07 -0.73
CA LYS A 192 26.42 17.60 -2.05
C LYS A 192 25.53 16.99 -3.12
N GLU A 193 24.94 17.85 -3.92
CA GLU A 193 24.05 17.49 -5.03
C GLU A 193 24.82 17.47 -6.37
N GLN A 194 24.42 16.56 -7.26
CA GLN A 194 24.83 16.49 -8.65
C GLN A 194 23.60 16.21 -9.52
N LEU A 195 23.30 17.12 -10.47
CA LEU A 195 22.29 16.85 -11.49
C LEU A 195 22.80 15.73 -12.42
N LEU A 196 22.05 14.64 -12.51
CA LEU A 196 22.35 13.52 -13.41
C LEU A 196 21.83 13.82 -14.81
N PHE A 197 20.55 14.19 -14.92
CA PHE A 197 19.91 14.55 -16.19
C PHE A 197 18.63 15.33 -15.98
N THR A 198 18.29 16.18 -16.96
CA THR A 198 17.00 16.86 -17.01
C THR A 198 15.98 15.97 -17.72
N ASP A 199 14.69 16.17 -17.42
CA ASP A 199 13.60 15.44 -18.09
C ASP A 199 13.68 15.60 -19.61
N LYS A 200 13.95 16.83 -20.08
CA LYS A 200 14.15 17.12 -21.50
C LYS A 200 15.33 16.35 -22.10
N ALA A 201 16.45 16.24 -21.38
CA ALA A 201 17.61 15.51 -21.87
C ALA A 201 17.32 14.00 -21.98
N MET A 202 16.63 13.43 -21.01
CA MET A 202 16.22 12.03 -21.02
C MET A 202 15.25 11.73 -22.17
N LEU A 203 14.18 12.52 -22.27
CA LEU A 203 13.16 12.36 -23.32
C LEU A 203 13.75 12.51 -24.73
N LYS A 204 14.67 13.46 -24.92
CA LYS A 204 15.37 13.62 -26.19
C LYS A 204 16.20 12.39 -26.58
N LYS A 205 16.86 11.71 -25.62
CA LYS A 205 17.64 10.50 -25.89
C LYS A 205 16.79 9.33 -26.42
N VAL A 206 15.48 9.37 -26.18
CA VAL A 206 14.52 8.37 -26.65
C VAL A 206 13.64 8.88 -27.80
N GLY A 207 14.08 9.95 -28.47
CA GLY A 207 13.42 10.50 -29.65
C GLY A 207 12.15 11.30 -29.37
N VAL A 208 11.93 11.71 -28.10
CA VAL A 208 10.81 12.58 -27.72
C VAL A 208 11.31 14.03 -27.69
N ASP A 209 11.12 14.72 -28.81
CA ASP A 209 11.37 16.16 -28.94
C ASP A 209 10.14 16.95 -28.47
N THR A 210 10.02 17.32 -27.19
CA THR A 210 8.87 18.15 -26.75
C THR A 210 9.25 19.61 -26.51
N PRO A 211 8.62 20.53 -27.26
CA PRO A 211 8.27 21.85 -26.76
C PRO A 211 6.75 22.04 -26.85
N GLU A 212 6.08 22.29 -25.72
CA GLU A 212 4.73 22.88 -25.57
C GLU A 212 3.92 23.06 -26.89
N GLY A 213 2.96 22.15 -27.18
CA GLY A 213 2.15 22.32 -28.39
C GLY A 213 1.06 21.28 -28.61
N LYS A 214 -0.13 21.54 -28.04
CA LYS A 214 -1.47 21.06 -28.44
C LYS A 214 -1.67 19.53 -28.55
N SER A 215 -2.31 19.01 -27.49
CA SER A 215 -2.96 17.69 -27.32
C SER A 215 -2.06 16.45 -27.42
N GLY A 216 -1.58 15.99 -26.25
CA GLY A 216 -0.86 14.73 -26.06
C GLY A 216 0.30 14.92 -25.08
N TYR A 217 0.05 14.82 -23.77
CA TYR A 217 1.08 15.08 -22.76
C TYR A 217 2.00 13.85 -22.64
N THR A 218 3.27 13.99 -23.06
CA THR A 218 4.33 13.06 -22.66
C THR A 218 5.01 13.60 -21.41
N TYR A 219 5.04 12.82 -20.32
CA TYR A 219 5.66 13.23 -19.08
C TYR A 219 6.19 12.04 -18.27
N ILE A 220 7.16 12.31 -17.41
CA ILE A 220 7.73 11.33 -16.48
C ILE A 220 6.76 11.15 -15.32
N VAL A 221 6.42 9.89 -15.00
CA VAL A 221 5.60 9.57 -13.83
C VAL A 221 6.52 9.59 -12.60
N ILE A 222 6.54 10.74 -11.92
CA ILE A 222 7.59 11.13 -10.95
C ILE A 222 7.70 10.17 -9.76
N ASP A 223 6.61 9.53 -9.37
CA ASP A 223 6.53 8.58 -8.25
C ASP A 223 6.76 7.11 -8.63
N ALA A 224 7.05 6.84 -9.90
CA ALA A 224 7.16 5.50 -10.46
C ALA A 224 8.55 5.21 -11.07
N PHE A 225 9.60 5.29 -10.25
CA PHE A 225 10.92 4.79 -10.61
C PHE A 225 11.52 3.80 -9.60
N GLU A 226 12.30 2.85 -10.12
CA GLU A 226 13.03 1.85 -9.35
C GLU A 226 14.52 1.88 -9.63
N ILE A 227 15.32 1.57 -8.61
CA ILE A 227 16.77 1.43 -8.73
C ILE A 227 17.09 -0.06 -8.85
N SER A 228 17.92 -0.43 -9.82
CA SER A 228 18.40 -1.80 -10.00
C SER A 228 19.15 -2.29 -8.77
N GLN A 229 19.11 -3.61 -8.51
CA GLN A 229 19.82 -4.19 -7.35
C GLN A 229 21.34 -3.93 -7.38
N ASN A 230 21.94 -3.87 -8.58
CA ASN A 230 23.35 -3.57 -8.75
C ASN A 230 23.67 -2.06 -8.62
N LEU A 231 22.66 -1.21 -8.38
CA LEU A 231 22.76 0.23 -8.16
C LEU A 231 23.31 1.02 -9.35
N LYS A 232 23.31 0.45 -10.56
CA LYS A 232 23.86 1.08 -11.77
C LYS A 232 22.81 1.69 -12.69
N GLN A 233 21.54 1.35 -12.48
CA GLN A 233 20.46 1.72 -13.40
C GLN A 233 19.23 2.15 -12.63
N ALA A 234 18.51 3.12 -13.18
CA ALA A 234 17.13 3.40 -12.81
C ALA A 234 16.20 2.93 -13.94
N TYR A 235 15.02 2.49 -13.54
CA TYR A 235 13.90 2.23 -14.43
C TYR A 235 12.90 3.33 -14.18
N VAL A 236 12.48 4.04 -15.23
CA VAL A 236 11.68 5.26 -15.13
C VAL A 236 10.45 5.10 -16.01
N LEU A 237 9.27 5.27 -15.42
CA LEU A 237 8.01 5.24 -16.14
C LEU A 237 7.72 6.59 -16.80
N VAL A 238 7.36 6.53 -18.07
CA VAL A 238 6.97 7.69 -18.88
C VAL A 238 5.61 7.42 -19.47
N MET A 239 4.68 8.35 -19.26
CA MET A 239 3.41 8.37 -19.96
C MET A 239 3.62 9.06 -21.30
N HIS A 240 3.16 8.43 -22.38
CA HIS A 240 3.02 9.03 -23.70
C HIS A 240 1.55 9.29 -24.00
N GLU A 241 1.27 9.90 -25.15
CA GLU A 241 -0.11 10.24 -25.56
C GLU A 241 -1.07 9.05 -25.50
N ASN A 242 -0.62 7.85 -25.90
CA ASN A 242 -1.49 6.68 -26.08
C ASN A 242 -1.07 5.46 -25.24
N ASP A 243 0.07 5.50 -24.56
CA ASP A 243 0.62 4.35 -23.84
C ASP A 243 1.65 4.78 -22.78
N TYR A 244 2.27 3.79 -22.16
CA TYR A 244 3.32 3.97 -21.17
C TYR A 244 4.57 3.19 -21.59
N ALA A 245 5.73 3.75 -21.29
CA ALA A 245 7.01 3.09 -21.48
C ALA A 245 7.82 3.14 -20.19
N VAL A 246 8.45 2.03 -19.85
CA VAL A 246 9.53 2.03 -18.85
C VAL A 246 10.84 2.15 -19.61
N TYR A 247 11.63 3.16 -19.26
CA TYR A 247 12.96 3.38 -19.80
C TYR A 247 14.01 2.96 -18.77
N ARG A 248 15.04 2.27 -19.24
CA ARG A 248 16.23 1.96 -18.46
C ARG A 248 17.26 3.05 -18.66
N VAL A 249 17.69 3.66 -17.56
CA VAL A 249 18.61 4.80 -17.50
C VAL A 249 19.85 4.40 -16.70
N SER A 250 21.06 4.58 -17.25
CA SER A 250 22.28 4.36 -16.45
C SER A 250 22.50 5.49 -15.44
N LEU A 251 23.04 5.16 -14.27
CA LEU A 251 23.29 6.09 -13.17
C LEU A 251 24.74 6.59 -13.18
N GLU A 252 25.19 7.06 -14.34
CA GLU A 252 26.54 7.57 -14.55
C GLU A 252 26.53 8.97 -15.15
N LYS A 253 27.73 9.56 -15.24
CA LYS A 253 27.91 10.90 -15.79
C LYS A 253 27.80 10.81 -17.32
N ASP A 254 26.70 11.32 -17.88
CA ASP A 254 26.18 11.07 -19.24
C ASP A 254 25.39 9.74 -19.35
N PRO A 255 24.14 9.72 -18.85
CA PRO A 255 23.35 8.50 -18.77
C PRO A 255 22.98 7.97 -20.15
N GLU A 256 23.14 6.68 -20.36
CA GLU A 256 22.52 5.95 -21.45
C GLU A 256 21.04 5.73 -21.13
N VAL A 257 20.16 5.95 -22.12
CA VAL A 257 18.72 5.75 -21.98
C VAL A 257 18.26 4.80 -23.08
N SER A 258 17.54 3.75 -22.70
CA SER A 258 17.02 2.75 -23.63
C SER A 258 15.59 2.36 -23.25
N LEU A 259 14.76 2.07 -24.25
CA LEU A 259 13.43 1.50 -24.02
C LEU A 259 13.58 0.13 -23.35
N TYR A 260 12.83 -0.10 -22.28
CA TYR A 260 12.82 -1.38 -21.57
C TYR A 260 11.60 -2.22 -21.90
N VAL A 261 10.42 -1.66 -21.65
CA VAL A 261 9.12 -2.27 -21.98
C VAL A 261 8.14 -1.15 -22.31
N ARG A 262 7.17 -1.42 -23.20
CA ARG A 262 6.10 -0.52 -23.58
C ARG A 262 4.78 -1.26 -23.56
N ALA A 263 3.78 -0.70 -22.91
CA ALA A 263 2.44 -1.28 -22.81
C ALA A 263 1.40 -0.19 -22.52
N LYS A 264 0.12 -0.47 -22.74
CA LYS A 264 -0.94 0.44 -22.35
C LYS A 264 -1.12 0.39 -20.83
N GLY A 265 -1.44 1.54 -20.24
CA GLY A 265 -1.83 1.64 -18.84
C GLY A 265 -0.86 0.99 -17.83
N ILE A 266 0.47 1.07 -18.00
CA ILE A 266 1.38 0.57 -16.96
C ILE A 266 1.17 1.40 -15.68
N GLN A 267 0.61 0.77 -14.66
CA GLN A 267 0.25 1.43 -13.39
C GLN A 267 1.31 1.24 -12.30
N GLN A 268 1.89 0.04 -12.25
CA GLN A 268 2.92 -0.33 -11.28
C GLN A 268 3.85 -1.35 -11.92
N TYR A 269 5.12 -1.33 -11.56
CA TYR A 269 6.07 -2.38 -11.92
C TYR A 269 7.06 -2.65 -10.78
N ARG A 270 7.78 -3.77 -10.91
CA ARG A 270 8.91 -4.22 -10.10
C ARG A 270 9.94 -4.86 -11.01
N VAL A 271 11.21 -4.46 -10.90
CA VAL A 271 12.31 -5.14 -11.61
C VAL A 271 12.90 -6.22 -10.71
N LEU A 272 12.92 -7.45 -11.22
CA LEU A 272 13.46 -8.62 -10.55
C LEU A 272 14.99 -8.60 -10.55
N LYS A 273 15.61 -9.35 -9.63
CA LYS A 273 17.08 -9.45 -9.50
C LYS A 273 17.75 -9.97 -10.78
N ASN A 274 17.06 -10.83 -11.54
CA ASN A 274 17.57 -11.37 -12.80
C ASN A 274 17.45 -10.37 -13.99
N GLY A 275 16.81 -9.21 -13.76
CA GLY A 275 16.53 -8.18 -14.74
C GLY A 275 15.12 -8.24 -15.31
N ASP A 276 14.36 -9.32 -15.17
CA ASP A 276 12.98 -9.37 -15.65
C ASP A 276 12.11 -8.31 -14.95
N MET A 277 10.92 -8.04 -15.48
CA MET A 277 9.99 -7.10 -14.86
C MET A 277 8.63 -7.76 -14.67
N VAL A 278 8.03 -7.51 -13.52
CA VAL A 278 6.60 -7.77 -13.29
C VAL A 278 5.88 -6.42 -13.29
N PHE A 279 4.75 -6.31 -13.98
CA PHE A 279 3.99 -5.07 -14.03
C PHE A 279 2.48 -5.28 -14.15
N LEU A 280 1.73 -4.28 -13.67
CA LEU A 280 0.29 -4.14 -13.90
C LEU A 280 0.07 -3.24 -15.10
N GLY A 281 -0.75 -3.68 -16.05
CA GLY A 281 -1.13 -2.87 -17.20
C GLY A 281 -2.03 -3.60 -18.17
N GLU A 282 -2.01 -3.15 -19.42
CA GLU A 282 -2.80 -3.70 -20.51
C GLU A 282 -1.90 -4.01 -21.71
N VAL A 283 -1.99 -5.24 -22.22
CA VAL A 283 -1.33 -5.67 -23.45
C VAL A 283 -2.31 -6.42 -24.31
N ASP A 284 -2.37 -6.05 -25.59
CA ASP A 284 -3.32 -6.61 -26.58
C ASP A 284 -4.77 -6.58 -26.08
N GLU A 285 -5.17 -5.45 -25.48
CA GLU A 285 -6.52 -5.18 -24.93
C GLU A 285 -6.91 -6.07 -23.74
N VAL A 286 -5.96 -6.82 -23.19
CA VAL A 286 -6.15 -7.61 -21.97
C VAL A 286 -5.57 -6.84 -20.79
N GLN A 287 -6.39 -6.54 -19.78
CA GLN A 287 -5.91 -5.96 -18.53
C GLN A 287 -5.39 -7.08 -17.63
N GLY A 288 -4.20 -6.91 -17.07
CA GLY A 288 -3.65 -7.95 -16.21
C GLY A 288 -2.34 -7.63 -15.53
N LEU A 289 -1.83 -8.66 -14.86
CA LEU A 289 -0.49 -8.74 -14.31
C LEU A 289 0.39 -9.50 -15.31
N TYR A 290 1.52 -8.91 -15.69
CA TYR A 290 2.41 -9.43 -16.72
C TYR A 290 3.83 -9.64 -16.20
N ARG A 291 4.52 -10.59 -16.81
CA ARG A 291 5.98 -10.76 -16.69
C ARG A 291 6.65 -10.49 -18.02
N TYR A 292 7.60 -9.57 -18.02
CA TYR A 292 8.50 -9.29 -19.13
C TYR A 292 9.86 -9.91 -18.87
N GLN A 293 10.24 -10.88 -19.72
CA GLN A 293 11.53 -11.56 -19.71
C GLN A 293 12.49 -10.79 -20.59
N ALA A 294 13.43 -10.08 -19.95
CA ALA A 294 14.18 -9.02 -20.63
C ALA A 294 15.22 -9.54 -21.63
N LYS A 295 15.76 -10.74 -21.40
CA LYS A 295 16.76 -11.36 -22.29
C LYS A 295 16.12 -11.91 -23.56
N GLU A 296 14.94 -12.51 -23.42
CA GLU A 296 14.18 -13.12 -24.50
C GLU A 296 13.26 -12.12 -25.22
N ASN A 297 13.12 -10.90 -24.68
CA ASN A 297 12.13 -9.91 -25.10
C ASN A 297 10.72 -10.52 -25.19
N LYS A 298 10.36 -11.30 -24.18
CA LYS A 298 9.11 -12.08 -24.15
C LYS A 298 8.19 -11.57 -23.05
N LEU A 299 6.92 -11.39 -23.38
CA LEU A 299 5.88 -11.04 -22.43
C LEU A 299 4.97 -12.24 -22.16
N ASN A 300 4.69 -12.54 -20.90
CA ASN A 300 3.74 -13.55 -20.47
C ASN A 300 2.65 -12.89 -19.59
N LEU A 301 1.39 -13.18 -19.88
CA LEU A 301 0.28 -12.86 -18.98
C LEU A 301 0.32 -13.80 -17.78
N LEU A 302 0.46 -13.26 -16.58
CA LEU A 302 0.50 -14.03 -15.34
C LEU A 302 -0.91 -14.27 -14.77
N ALA A 303 -1.73 -13.22 -14.77
CA ALA A 303 -3.13 -13.26 -14.35
C ALA A 303 -3.92 -12.17 -15.06
N GLU A 304 -5.11 -12.52 -15.55
CA GLU A 304 -6.07 -11.59 -16.14
C GLU A 304 -6.90 -10.91 -15.05
N GLY A 305 -7.16 -9.62 -15.19
CA GLY A 305 -8.07 -8.88 -14.31
C GLY A 305 -7.60 -7.46 -13.97
N ALA A 306 -8.45 -6.76 -13.21
CA ALA A 306 -8.14 -5.44 -12.68
C ALA A 306 -7.47 -5.55 -11.31
N PHE A 307 -6.24 -5.05 -11.20
CA PHE A 307 -5.43 -5.11 -10.00
C PHE A 307 -5.11 -3.71 -9.49
N TRP A 308 -5.11 -3.53 -8.16
CA TRP A 308 -4.76 -2.25 -7.52
C TRP A 308 -3.27 -2.15 -7.21
N ASN A 309 -2.67 -3.26 -6.77
CA ASN A 309 -1.31 -3.27 -6.30
C ASN A 309 -0.77 -4.70 -6.26
N PHE A 310 0.55 -4.84 -6.35
CA PHE A 310 1.24 -6.07 -6.03
C PHE A 310 2.56 -5.80 -5.31
N ASP A 311 3.07 -6.82 -4.61
CA ASP A 311 4.44 -6.84 -4.11
C ASP A 311 4.99 -8.27 -4.13
N LEU A 312 6.32 -8.38 -4.07
CA LEU A 312 7.04 -9.65 -4.24
C LEU A 312 7.72 -10.07 -2.94
N SER A 313 7.80 -11.38 -2.70
CA SER A 313 8.65 -11.90 -1.63
C SER A 313 10.12 -11.55 -1.85
N ALA A 314 10.90 -11.55 -0.78
CA ALA A 314 12.30 -11.13 -0.83
C ALA A 314 13.17 -11.98 -1.79
N ASP A 315 12.81 -13.25 -2.00
CA ASP A 315 13.43 -14.19 -2.94
C ASP A 315 12.80 -14.17 -4.34
N GLU A 316 11.75 -13.36 -4.54
CA GLU A 316 11.00 -13.20 -5.79
C GLU A 316 10.29 -14.48 -6.27
N SER A 317 10.13 -15.48 -5.39
CA SER A 317 9.44 -16.74 -5.70
C SER A 317 7.93 -16.66 -5.52
N ARG A 318 7.43 -15.64 -4.79
CA ARG A 318 6.01 -15.42 -4.51
C ARG A 318 5.62 -14.00 -4.82
N ILE A 319 4.36 -13.85 -5.22
CA ILE A 319 3.72 -12.56 -5.45
C ILE A 319 2.46 -12.50 -4.61
N ALA A 320 2.22 -11.34 -4.00
CA ALA A 320 0.93 -10.98 -3.45
C ALA A 320 0.34 -9.83 -4.24
N TYR A 321 -0.95 -9.88 -4.50
CA TYR A 321 -1.63 -8.89 -5.32
C TYR A 321 -3.06 -8.67 -4.83
N VAL A 322 -3.55 -7.45 -5.05
CA VAL A 322 -4.93 -7.08 -4.70
C VAL A 322 -5.74 -6.98 -5.98
N ASN A 323 -6.71 -7.88 -6.14
CA ASN A 323 -7.64 -7.83 -7.25
C ASN A 323 -8.86 -6.96 -6.91
N THR A 324 -9.51 -6.43 -7.94
CA THR A 324 -10.84 -5.80 -7.82
C THR A 324 -11.89 -6.80 -8.29
N THR A 325 -12.79 -7.21 -7.40
CA THR A 325 -13.94 -8.03 -7.79
C THR A 325 -15.19 -7.17 -8.03
N GLU A 326 -16.21 -7.77 -8.65
CA GLU A 326 -17.52 -7.13 -8.82
C GLU A 326 -18.06 -6.62 -7.46
N ASN A 327 -18.57 -5.40 -7.44
CA ASN A 327 -19.04 -4.67 -6.24
C ASN A 327 -17.93 -4.09 -5.32
N GLN A 328 -16.72 -3.82 -5.84
CA GLN A 328 -15.63 -3.15 -5.12
C GLN A 328 -15.10 -3.90 -3.88
N LYS A 329 -15.40 -5.19 -3.78
CA LYS A 329 -14.88 -6.04 -2.70
C LYS A 329 -13.53 -6.58 -3.11
N ASN A 330 -12.47 -5.87 -2.78
CA ASN A 330 -11.13 -6.29 -3.20
C ASN A 330 -10.73 -7.58 -2.45
N GLU A 331 -9.94 -8.43 -3.10
CA GLU A 331 -9.38 -9.64 -2.51
C GLU A 331 -7.85 -9.56 -2.54
N LEU A 332 -7.22 -9.97 -1.44
CA LEU A 332 -5.78 -10.13 -1.34
C LEU A 332 -5.44 -11.57 -1.67
N HIS A 333 -4.64 -11.77 -2.70
CA HIS A 333 -4.17 -13.06 -3.17
C HIS A 333 -2.68 -13.23 -2.91
N ILE A 334 -2.24 -14.49 -2.88
CA ILE A 334 -0.84 -14.89 -2.90
C ILE A 334 -0.66 -16.08 -3.84
N ALA A 335 0.41 -16.08 -4.62
CA ALA A 335 0.74 -17.17 -5.53
C ALA A 335 2.25 -17.35 -5.66
N PHE A 336 2.68 -18.53 -6.10
CA PHE A 336 4.05 -18.74 -6.57
C PHE A 336 4.23 -18.09 -7.94
N LEU A 337 5.29 -17.32 -8.09
CA LEU A 337 5.67 -16.64 -9.31
C LEU A 337 6.65 -17.53 -10.10
N ASN A 338 6.19 -18.08 -11.22
CA ASN A 338 7.04 -18.77 -12.18
C ASN A 338 7.28 -17.89 -13.41
N ASP A 339 8.13 -18.35 -14.34
CA ASP A 339 8.47 -17.61 -15.56
C ASP A 339 7.28 -17.35 -16.48
N GLN A 340 6.28 -18.21 -16.46
CA GLN A 340 5.16 -18.19 -17.42
C GLN A 340 3.78 -18.05 -16.78
N SER A 341 3.64 -18.26 -15.47
CA SER A 341 2.33 -18.31 -14.82
C SER A 341 2.43 -18.12 -13.32
N LEU A 342 1.27 -17.85 -12.71
CA LEU A 342 1.08 -17.99 -11.27
C LEU A 342 0.58 -19.40 -10.95
N THR A 343 1.11 -19.99 -9.88
CA THR A 343 0.67 -21.30 -9.40
C THR A 343 0.27 -21.25 -7.94
N SER A 344 -0.67 -22.12 -7.55
CA SER A 344 -1.23 -22.19 -6.20
C SER A 344 -1.80 -20.87 -5.69
N ASP A 345 -2.49 -20.15 -6.57
CA ASP A 345 -3.17 -18.91 -6.23
C ASP A 345 -4.17 -19.13 -5.09
N THR A 346 -3.97 -18.40 -4.00
CA THR A 346 -4.70 -18.54 -2.75
C THR A 346 -5.18 -17.19 -2.28
N VAL A 347 -6.49 -17.09 -1.98
CA VAL A 347 -7.07 -15.88 -1.38
C VAL A 347 -6.73 -15.84 0.11
N LEU A 348 -5.96 -14.83 0.53
CA LEU A 348 -5.59 -14.58 1.92
C LEU A 348 -6.67 -13.82 2.69
N TYR A 349 -7.30 -12.84 2.04
CA TYR A 349 -8.27 -11.96 2.68
C TYR A 349 -9.28 -11.42 1.65
N ARG A 350 -10.54 -11.24 2.07
CA ARG A 350 -11.66 -10.84 1.21
C ARG A 350 -12.41 -9.66 1.80
N ASN A 351 -13.19 -8.98 0.96
CA ASN A 351 -14.01 -7.81 1.31
C ASN A 351 -13.13 -6.67 1.86
N ILE A 352 -12.04 -6.39 1.15
CA ILE A 352 -11.15 -5.28 1.46
C ILE A 352 -11.79 -3.98 0.99
N ASP A 353 -12.18 -3.16 1.95
CA ASP A 353 -12.62 -1.78 1.71
C ASP A 353 -11.45 -0.81 1.93
N ASN A 354 -11.37 0.26 1.15
CA ASN A 354 -10.39 1.35 1.29
C ASN A 354 -8.94 0.85 1.43
N PHE A 355 -8.50 0.03 0.47
CA PHE A 355 -7.10 -0.40 0.37
C PHE A 355 -6.17 0.82 0.26
N ILE A 356 -5.05 0.77 0.98
CA ILE A 356 -4.00 1.79 0.94
C ILE A 356 -2.75 1.25 0.25
N LYS A 357 -2.14 0.22 0.82
CA LYS A 357 -0.85 -0.31 0.34
C LYS A 357 -0.61 -1.73 0.82
N LEU A 358 0.14 -2.47 -0.01
CA LEU A 358 0.65 -3.80 0.25
C LEU A 358 2.18 -3.72 0.26
N LYS A 359 2.83 -4.39 1.21
CA LYS A 359 4.28 -4.46 1.26
C LYS A 359 4.80 -5.75 1.86
N TRP A 360 5.80 -6.33 1.23
CA TRP A 360 6.47 -7.53 1.69
C TRP A 360 7.79 -7.18 2.41
N LEU A 361 8.08 -7.87 3.50
CA LEU A 361 9.40 -7.91 4.13
C LEU A 361 9.72 -9.34 4.55
N GLU A 362 10.82 -9.89 4.01
CA GLU A 362 11.25 -11.27 4.30
C GLU A 362 10.13 -12.28 4.04
N GLU A 363 9.65 -12.96 5.07
CA GLU A 363 8.57 -13.95 5.05
C GLU A 363 7.23 -13.39 5.53
N GLU A 364 7.11 -12.06 5.59
CA GLU A 364 5.92 -11.39 6.10
C GLU A 364 5.34 -10.42 5.08
N LEU A 365 4.01 -10.49 4.94
CA LEU A 365 3.23 -9.60 4.10
C LEU A 365 2.41 -8.66 4.99
N PHE A 366 2.55 -7.37 4.74
CA PHE A 366 1.85 -6.31 5.43
C PHE A 366 0.85 -5.67 4.48
N PHE A 367 -0.37 -5.47 4.97
CA PHE A 367 -1.48 -4.93 4.21
C PHE A 367 -2.23 -3.90 5.07
N VAL A 368 -2.54 -2.74 4.51
CA VAL A 368 -3.30 -1.68 5.21
C VAL A 368 -4.59 -1.36 4.49
N SER A 369 -5.68 -1.37 5.26
CA SER A 369 -6.93 -0.70 4.93
C SER A 369 -7.10 0.52 5.83
N SER A 370 -7.50 1.67 5.28
CA SER A 370 -7.70 2.88 6.08
C SER A 370 -8.89 3.70 5.63
N SER A 371 -9.64 4.19 6.61
CA SER A 371 -10.60 5.27 6.45
C SER A 371 -9.98 6.60 6.89
N THR A 372 -10.77 7.69 6.90
CA THR A 372 -10.30 9.00 7.37
C THR A 372 -10.06 9.09 8.87
N LYS A 373 -10.50 8.10 9.66
CA LYS A 373 -10.41 8.13 11.14
C LYS A 373 -9.74 6.92 11.78
N LYS A 374 -9.76 5.78 11.10
CA LYS A 374 -9.25 4.51 11.63
C LYS A 374 -8.60 3.73 10.51
N SER A 375 -7.68 2.85 10.88
CA SER A 375 -7.03 1.93 9.97
C SER A 375 -6.93 0.53 10.57
N GLU A 376 -6.73 -0.44 9.71
CA GLU A 376 -6.50 -1.83 10.04
C GLU A 376 -5.25 -2.28 9.30
N LEU A 377 -4.21 -2.60 10.06
CA LEU A 377 -2.99 -3.21 9.55
C LEU A 377 -3.09 -4.71 9.73
N TYR A 378 -2.85 -5.46 8.67
CA TYR A 378 -2.79 -6.91 8.68
C TYR A 378 -1.34 -7.34 8.44
N ARG A 379 -0.88 -8.32 9.20
CA ARG A 379 0.42 -8.99 9.04
C ARG A 379 0.17 -10.47 8.84
N PHE A 380 0.64 -11.02 7.73
CA PHE A 380 0.64 -12.45 7.45
C PHE A 380 2.09 -12.95 7.49
N SER A 381 2.37 -14.00 8.25
CA SER A 381 3.68 -14.65 8.28
C SER A 381 3.59 -16.01 7.58
N PHE A 382 4.58 -16.33 6.74
CA PHE A 382 4.64 -17.58 5.98
C PHE A 382 5.83 -18.44 6.44
N ARG A 383 5.75 -19.76 6.26
CA ARG A 383 6.92 -20.63 6.48
C ARG A 383 7.95 -20.42 5.38
N ALA A 384 9.17 -20.10 5.79
CA ALA A 384 10.35 -20.46 5.00
C ALA A 384 10.50 -21.99 5.04
N TRP A 385 10.68 -22.60 3.88
CA TRP A 385 10.88 -24.05 3.74
C TRP A 385 12.29 -24.47 4.17
#